data_AF-A0A3C0FT30-F1
#
_entry.id   AF-A0A3C0FT30-F1
#
_cell.length_a   1.000
_cell.length_b   1.000
_cell.length_c   1.000
_cell.angle_alpha   90.00
_cell.angle_beta   90.00
_cell.angle_gamma   90.00
#
_symmetry.space_group_name_H-M   'P 1'
#
loop_
_entity.id
_entity.type
_entity.pdbx_description
1 polymer ?
#
loop_
_entity_poly.entity_id
_entity_poly.type
_entity_poly.pdbx_seq_one_letter_code
_entity_poly.pdbx_strand_id
1 'polypeptide(L)'
;MGTKFGVQSKLLISFALVGLMAVISAIVGAVSFNQFGNALSTITEEKLPPIAAAQSLATGSAEIVAIAPRIVAATNPEEETAINDELAVRLDELSVLIEEIEATGFMPAVIASINDNRALLEDNLRQLHEVTQERFQISNEKSDKLDEFQSHAKRYADTLKPLLSYTQNDMAQGTEYASSFEDDPSKKFSTDKTEILEAFQKFASAIETRTPILEIERLGS
;
A
#
# COMPACT_ATOMS: atom_id res chain seq x y z
N MET A 1 -24.31 104.52 -1.08
CA MET A 1 -24.22 104.09 0.34
C MET A 1 -23.13 103.03 0.44
N GLY A 2 -21.95 103.39 0.93
CA GLY A 2 -20.84 102.45 1.13
C GLY A 2 -20.80 101.99 2.57
N THR A 3 -21.09 100.72 2.83
CA THR A 3 -20.96 100.11 4.15
C THR A 3 -19.48 99.95 4.47
N LYS A 4 -18.97 100.73 5.44
CA LYS A 4 -17.60 100.56 5.95
C LYS A 4 -17.55 99.29 6.80
N PHE A 5 -17.15 98.17 6.18
CA PHE A 5 -16.84 96.93 6.89
C PHE A 5 -15.64 97.16 7.82
N GLY A 6 -15.89 97.22 9.13
CA GLY A 6 -14.86 97.39 10.15
C GLY A 6 -13.94 96.16 10.25
N VAL A 7 -12.68 96.40 10.67
CA VAL A 7 -11.64 95.36 10.83
C VAL A 7 -12.12 94.20 11.72
N GLN A 8 -12.98 94.47 12.71
CA GLN A 8 -13.59 93.47 13.59
C GLN A 8 -14.47 92.45 12.83
N SER A 9 -15.22 92.90 11.82
CA SER A 9 -16.06 92.00 11.01
C SER A 9 -15.23 91.11 10.08
N LYS A 10 -14.14 91.66 9.51
CA LYS A 10 -13.19 90.86 8.72
C LYS A 10 -12.50 89.78 9.56
N LEU A 11 -12.14 90.10 10.81
CA LEU A 11 -11.45 89.16 11.71
C LEU A 11 -12.37 88.01 12.17
N LEU A 12 -13.65 88.32 12.46
CA LEU A 12 -14.68 87.32 12.76
C LEU A 12 -14.94 86.37 11.58
N ILE A 13 -15.02 86.89 10.35
CA ILE A 13 -15.21 86.09 9.14
C ILE A 13 -14.03 85.13 8.92
N SER A 14 -12.80 85.60 9.08
CA SER A 14 -11.61 84.75 8.95
C SER A 14 -11.59 83.63 10.00
N PHE A 15 -11.97 83.92 11.25
CA PHE A 15 -12.04 82.91 12.30
C PHE A 15 -13.13 81.86 12.03
N ALA A 16 -14.30 82.30 11.57
CA ALA A 16 -15.38 81.41 11.18
C ALA A 16 -14.98 80.50 10.00
N LEU A 17 -14.24 81.05 9.02
CA LEU A 17 -13.75 80.30 7.86
C LEU A 17 -12.76 79.20 8.27
N VAL A 18 -11.82 79.50 9.18
CA VAL A 18 -10.84 78.52 9.68
C VAL A 18 -11.53 77.43 10.50
N GLY A 19 -12.50 77.79 11.34
CA GLY A 19 -13.33 76.82 12.06
C GLY A 19 -14.10 75.89 11.11
N LEU A 20 -14.67 76.44 10.04
CA LEU A 20 -15.39 75.67 9.03
C LEU A 20 -14.46 74.70 8.26
N MET A 21 -13.22 75.11 7.96
CA MET A 21 -12.19 74.24 7.39
C MET A 21 -11.85 73.06 8.31
N ALA A 22 -11.75 73.28 9.62
CA ALA A 22 -11.50 72.21 10.58
C ALA A 22 -12.65 71.19 10.63
N VAL A 23 -13.90 71.67 10.58
CA VAL A 23 -15.09 70.80 10.55
C VAL A 23 -15.13 69.97 9.26
N ILE A 24 -14.87 70.58 8.11
CA ILE A 24 -14.82 69.85 6.84
C ILE A 24 -13.71 68.79 6.86
N SER A 25 -12.53 69.14 7.38
CA SER A 25 -11.40 68.21 7.49
C SER A 25 -11.72 67.03 8.41
N ALA A 26 -12.42 67.26 9.52
CA ALA A 26 -12.90 66.20 10.41
C ALA A 26 -13.92 65.27 9.72
N ILE A 27 -14.85 65.82 8.94
CA ILE A 27 -15.82 65.04 8.15
C ILE A 27 -15.11 64.18 7.10
N VAL A 28 -14.18 64.77 6.34
CA VAL A 28 -13.39 64.04 5.33
C VAL A 28 -12.56 62.96 6.01
N GLY A 29 -11.92 63.26 7.14
CA GLY A 29 -11.19 62.27 7.94
C GLY A 29 -12.07 61.10 8.38
N ALA A 30 -13.27 61.38 8.90
CA ALA A 30 -14.23 60.35 9.31
C ALA A 30 -14.73 59.50 8.13
N VAL A 31 -15.03 60.12 6.98
CA VAL A 31 -15.44 59.41 5.76
C VAL A 31 -14.30 58.55 5.23
N SER A 32 -13.09 59.09 5.13
CA SER A 32 -11.90 58.34 4.72
C SER A 32 -11.62 57.18 5.66
N PHE A 33 -11.72 57.39 6.98
CA PHE A 33 -11.51 56.33 7.96
C PHE A 33 -12.57 55.22 7.85
N ASN A 34 -13.83 55.57 7.62
CA ASN A 34 -14.89 54.59 7.32
C ASN A 34 -14.66 53.88 5.98
N GLN A 35 -14.17 54.57 4.95
CA GLN A 35 -13.84 53.97 3.67
C GLN A 35 -12.66 52.98 3.80
N PHE A 36 -11.63 53.33 4.58
CA PHE A 36 -10.52 52.44 4.91
C PHE A 36 -10.96 51.27 5.78
N GLY A 37 -11.84 51.49 6.76
CA GLY A 37 -12.42 50.43 7.58
C GLY A 37 -13.24 49.45 6.74
N ASN A 38 -14.05 49.94 5.81
CA ASN A 38 -14.80 49.10 4.87
C ASN A 38 -13.87 48.33 3.93
N ALA A 39 -12.84 48.98 3.37
CA ALA A 39 -11.85 48.31 2.52
C ALA A 39 -11.03 47.25 3.29
N LEU A 40 -10.70 47.51 4.56
CA LEU A 40 -10.00 46.56 5.41
C LEU A 40 -10.92 45.40 5.84
N SER A 41 -12.22 45.66 6.08
CA SER A 41 -13.23 44.61 6.28
C SER A 41 -13.33 43.73 5.05
N THR A 42 -13.41 44.31 3.84
CA THR A 42 -13.42 43.56 2.58
C THR A 42 -12.15 42.73 2.39
N ILE A 43 -10.96 43.25 2.72
CA ILE A 43 -9.70 42.48 2.61
C ILE A 43 -9.62 41.36 3.66
N THR A 44 -10.09 41.61 4.89
CA THR A 44 -10.02 40.66 6.01
C THR A 44 -11.08 39.55 5.86
N GLU A 45 -12.27 39.87 5.34
CA GLU A 45 -13.37 38.91 5.12
C GLU A 45 -13.21 38.13 3.80
N GLU A 46 -12.60 38.67 2.73
CA GLU A 46 -12.50 37.97 1.43
C GLU A 46 -11.17 37.22 1.18
N LYS A 47 -10.06 37.56 1.86
CA LYS A 47 -8.72 37.00 1.52
C LYS A 47 -8.05 36.15 2.60
N LEU A 48 -8.45 36.25 3.87
CA LEU A 48 -7.92 35.40 4.94
C LEU A 48 -8.54 33.98 4.97
N PRO A 49 -9.85 33.79 4.77
CA PRO A 49 -10.45 32.45 4.77
C PRO A 49 -9.88 31.50 3.72
N PRO A 50 -9.64 31.92 2.45
CA PRO A 50 -9.10 31.02 1.43
C PRO A 50 -7.68 30.51 1.71
N ILE A 51 -6.85 31.30 2.39
CA ILE A 51 -5.46 30.90 2.72
C ILE A 51 -5.47 29.84 3.83
N ALA A 52 -6.30 30.01 4.85
CA ALA A 52 -6.46 29.01 5.91
C ALA A 52 -7.04 27.70 5.36
N ALA A 53 -8.01 27.78 4.46
CA ALA A 53 -8.57 26.61 3.79
C ALA A 53 -7.54 25.91 2.88
N ALA A 54 -6.76 26.68 2.11
CA ALA A 54 -5.66 26.12 1.30
C ALA A 54 -4.57 25.47 2.17
N GLN A 55 -4.24 26.04 3.33
CA GLN A 55 -3.31 25.43 4.28
C GLN A 55 -3.87 24.12 4.86
N SER A 56 -5.17 24.09 5.17
CA SER A 56 -5.85 22.88 5.65
C SER A 56 -5.87 21.79 4.56
N LEU A 57 -6.17 22.17 3.32
CA LEU A 57 -6.11 21.30 2.15
C LEU A 57 -4.69 20.71 1.95
N ALA A 58 -3.66 21.55 2.06
CA ALA A 58 -2.27 21.11 1.93
C ALA A 58 -1.86 20.16 3.06
N THR A 59 -2.31 20.44 4.28
CA THR A 59 -2.05 19.59 5.45
C THR A 59 -2.74 18.23 5.31
N GLY A 60 -4.04 18.22 4.99
CA GLY A 60 -4.80 16.98 4.76
C GLY A 60 -4.23 16.14 3.62
N SER A 61 -3.80 16.77 2.52
CA SER A 61 -3.12 16.07 1.42
C SER A 61 -1.80 15.44 1.86
N ALA A 62 -1.00 16.16 2.67
CA ALA A 62 0.26 15.64 3.19
C ALA A 62 0.04 14.46 4.17
N GLU A 63 -1.00 14.52 5.00
CA GLU A 63 -1.40 13.42 5.88
C GLU A 63 -1.78 12.17 5.09
N ILE A 64 -2.60 12.31 4.04
CA ILE A 64 -2.97 11.21 3.15
C ILE A 64 -1.73 10.55 2.53
N VAL A 65 -0.82 11.36 1.98
CA VAL A 65 0.42 10.87 1.36
C VAL A 65 1.34 10.20 2.39
N ALA A 66 1.33 10.65 3.65
CA ALA A 66 2.11 10.03 4.72
C ALA A 66 1.53 8.67 5.17
N ILE A 67 0.21 8.50 5.07
CA ILE A 67 -0.48 7.26 5.43
C ILE A 67 -0.40 6.23 4.29
N ALA A 68 -0.47 6.66 3.02
CA ALA A 68 -0.56 5.77 1.86
C ALA A 68 0.47 4.60 1.82
N PRO A 69 1.77 4.78 2.16
CA PRO A 69 2.73 3.68 2.20
C PRO A 69 2.38 2.56 3.18
N ARG A 70 1.54 2.85 4.19
CA ARG A 70 1.07 1.85 5.17
C ARG A 70 0.19 0.79 4.51
N ILE A 71 -0.56 1.10 3.45
CA ILE A 71 -1.32 0.11 2.67
C ILE A 71 -0.37 -1.01 2.24
N VAL A 72 0.72 -0.65 1.56
CA VAL A 72 1.67 -1.63 1.04
C VAL A 72 2.41 -2.35 2.18
N ALA A 73 2.66 -1.68 3.30
CA ALA A 73 3.33 -2.26 4.45
C ALA A 73 2.46 -3.21 5.28
N ALA A 74 1.13 -3.20 5.09
CA ALA A 74 0.20 -4.04 5.84
C ALA A 74 0.55 -5.53 5.70
N THR A 75 0.41 -6.25 6.80
CA THR A 75 0.81 -7.66 6.90
C THR A 75 -0.33 -8.64 6.63
N ASN A 76 -1.56 -8.16 6.71
CA ASN A 76 -2.78 -8.94 6.51
C ASN A 76 -3.91 -8.05 5.93
N PRO A 77 -4.94 -8.66 5.31
CA PRO A 77 -6.06 -7.94 4.71
C PRO A 77 -6.85 -7.06 5.71
N GLU A 78 -6.98 -7.49 6.97
CA GLU A 78 -7.73 -6.75 7.98
C GLU A 78 -7.04 -5.43 8.36
N GLU A 79 -5.71 -5.47 8.55
CA GLU A 79 -4.87 -4.31 8.78
C GLU A 79 -4.90 -3.35 7.59
N GLU A 80 -4.80 -3.88 6.37
CA GLU A 80 -4.87 -3.11 5.14
C GLU A 80 -6.22 -2.40 5.00
N THR A 81 -7.32 -3.12 5.24
CA THR A 81 -8.68 -2.57 5.17
C THR A 81 -8.86 -1.43 6.17
N ALA A 82 -8.36 -1.59 7.41
CA ALA A 82 -8.44 -0.53 8.42
C ALA A 82 -7.68 0.75 8.00
N ILE A 83 -6.53 0.59 7.33
CA ILE A 83 -5.76 1.72 6.78
C ILE A 83 -6.51 2.36 5.61
N ASN A 84 -7.11 1.55 4.75
CA ASN A 84 -7.90 2.05 3.62
C ASN A 84 -9.15 2.82 4.09
N ASP A 85 -9.83 2.34 5.13
CA ASP A 85 -10.95 3.05 5.77
C ASP A 85 -10.49 4.37 6.39
N GLU A 86 -9.32 4.40 7.06
CA GLU A 86 -8.71 5.63 7.58
C GLU A 86 -8.49 6.65 6.46
N LEU A 87 -7.94 6.20 5.31
CA LEU A 87 -7.71 7.05 4.14
C LEU A 87 -9.00 7.54 3.49
N ALA A 88 -10.04 6.71 3.44
CA ALA A 88 -11.34 7.09 2.89
C ALA A 88 -11.96 8.26 3.68
N VAL A 89 -11.87 8.23 5.02
CA VAL A 89 -12.32 9.34 5.86
C VAL A 89 -11.54 10.62 5.55
N ARG A 90 -10.22 10.53 5.39
CA ARG A 90 -9.39 11.71 5.06
C ARG A 90 -9.68 12.28 3.68
N LEU A 91 -9.98 11.43 2.70
CA LEU A 91 -10.39 11.86 1.36
C LEU A 91 -11.75 12.57 1.38
N ASP A 92 -12.68 12.13 2.22
CA ASP A 92 -13.96 12.81 2.45
C ASP A 92 -13.74 14.19 3.09
N GLU A 93 -12.91 14.28 4.14
CA GLU A 93 -12.51 15.55 4.76
C GLU A 93 -11.87 16.50 3.73
N LEU A 94 -11.00 15.97 2.85
CA LEU A 94 -10.36 16.74 1.78
C LEU A 94 -11.40 17.28 0.79
N SER A 95 -12.42 16.48 0.46
CA SER A 95 -13.49 16.87 -0.45
C SER A 95 -14.32 18.01 0.12
N VAL A 96 -14.68 17.94 1.40
CA VAL A 96 -15.38 19.02 2.12
C VAL A 96 -14.57 20.32 2.09
N LEU A 97 -13.25 20.26 2.33
CA LEU A 97 -12.39 21.44 2.27
C LEU A 97 -12.36 22.07 0.87
N ILE A 98 -12.40 21.26 -0.20
CA ILE A 98 -12.44 21.75 -1.58
C ILE A 98 -13.76 22.47 -1.86
N GLU A 99 -14.89 21.91 -1.40
CA GLU A 99 -16.20 22.54 -1.52
C GLU A 99 -16.29 23.87 -0.77
N GLU A 100 -15.70 23.96 0.43
CA GLU A 100 -15.61 25.21 1.19
C GLU A 100 -14.80 26.28 0.42
N ILE A 101 -13.66 25.91 -0.19
CA ILE A 101 -12.86 26.84 -1.00
C ILE A 101 -13.65 27.27 -2.25
N GLU A 102 -14.37 26.36 -2.90
CA GLU A 102 -15.21 26.68 -4.05
C GLU A 102 -16.32 27.67 -3.70
N ALA A 103 -16.96 27.51 -2.54
CA ALA A 103 -18.00 28.41 -2.04
C ALA A 103 -17.51 29.84 -1.78
N THR A 104 -16.20 30.05 -1.59
CA THR A 104 -15.60 31.40 -1.47
C THR A 104 -15.56 32.19 -2.78
N GLY A 105 -15.93 31.57 -3.92
CA GLY A 105 -15.80 32.18 -5.24
C GLY A 105 -14.36 32.23 -5.73
N PHE A 106 -13.51 31.32 -5.26
CA PHE A 106 -12.13 31.19 -5.71
C PHE A 106 -12.06 30.87 -7.22
N MET A 107 -10.89 31.10 -7.84
CA MET A 107 -10.74 30.98 -9.30
C MET A 107 -11.18 29.59 -9.81
N PRO A 108 -12.22 29.48 -10.66
CA PRO A 108 -12.79 28.19 -11.08
C PRO A 108 -11.78 27.26 -11.76
N ALA A 109 -10.84 27.81 -12.54
CA ALA A 109 -9.78 27.03 -13.18
C ALA A 109 -8.83 26.35 -12.18
N VAL A 110 -8.58 26.99 -11.03
CA VAL A 110 -7.73 26.41 -9.96
C VAL A 110 -8.50 25.32 -9.22
N ILE A 111 -9.78 25.54 -8.94
CA ILE A 111 -10.67 24.54 -8.32
C ILE A 111 -10.81 23.29 -9.20
N ALA A 112 -10.95 23.46 -10.51
CA ALA A 112 -10.96 22.34 -11.45
C ALA A 112 -9.67 21.52 -11.35
N SER A 113 -8.50 22.17 -11.36
CA SER A 113 -7.21 21.47 -11.21
C SER A 113 -7.06 20.77 -9.86
N ILE A 114 -7.59 21.33 -8.77
CA ILE A 114 -7.59 20.69 -7.46
C ILE A 114 -8.47 19.44 -7.46
N ASN A 115 -9.66 19.51 -8.05
CA ASN A 115 -10.56 18.36 -8.20
C ASN A 115 -9.93 17.25 -9.06
N ASP A 116 -9.26 17.60 -10.16
CA ASP A 116 -8.53 16.63 -11.00
C ASP A 116 -7.44 15.91 -10.20
N ASN A 117 -6.66 16.67 -9.41
CA ASN A 117 -5.62 16.09 -8.55
C ASN A 117 -6.20 15.22 -7.43
N ARG A 118 -7.36 15.61 -6.85
CA ARG A 118 -8.09 14.78 -5.88
C ARG A 118 -8.49 13.45 -6.50
N ALA A 119 -9.11 13.49 -7.68
CA ALA A 119 -9.54 12.27 -8.38
C ALA A 119 -8.36 11.35 -8.72
N LEU A 120 -7.22 11.92 -9.12
CA LEU A 120 -5.98 11.14 -9.32
C LEU A 120 -5.46 10.52 -8.02
N LEU A 121 -5.53 11.23 -6.90
CA LEU A 121 -5.13 10.70 -5.60
C LEU A 121 -6.04 9.54 -5.17
N GLU A 122 -7.36 9.70 -5.29
CA GLU A 122 -8.35 8.65 -5.01
C GLU A 122 -8.10 7.40 -5.86
N ASP A 123 -7.87 7.57 -7.17
CA ASP A 123 -7.59 6.45 -8.08
C ASP A 123 -6.30 5.71 -7.72
N ASN A 124 -5.22 6.45 -7.42
CA ASN A 124 -3.96 5.85 -6.99
C ASN A 124 -4.09 5.06 -5.68
N LEU A 125 -4.84 5.57 -4.71
CA LEU A 125 -5.09 4.88 -3.44
C LEU A 125 -5.92 3.62 -3.64
N ARG A 126 -6.95 3.68 -4.50
CA ARG A 126 -7.73 2.49 -4.90
C ARG A 126 -6.84 1.43 -5.56
N GLN A 127 -5.97 1.83 -6.49
CA GLN A 127 -5.06 0.89 -7.14
C GLN A 127 -4.08 0.27 -6.13
N LEU A 128 -3.57 1.04 -5.18
CA LEU A 128 -2.72 0.52 -4.10
C LEU A 128 -3.46 -0.51 -3.24
N HIS A 129 -4.72 -0.25 -2.89
CA HIS A 129 -5.57 -1.20 -2.19
C HIS A 129 -5.74 -2.49 -2.98
N GLU A 130 -6.18 -2.40 -4.23
CA GLU A 130 -6.42 -3.57 -5.11
C GLU A 130 -5.17 -4.43 -5.27
N VAL A 131 -4.03 -3.82 -5.62
CA VAL A 131 -2.75 -4.54 -5.80
C VAL A 131 -2.27 -5.20 -4.49
N THR A 132 -2.50 -4.54 -3.36
CA THR A 132 -2.11 -5.09 -2.05
C THR A 132 -2.99 -6.28 -1.67
N GLN A 133 -4.29 -6.23 -1.96
CA GLN A 133 -5.20 -7.35 -1.74
C GLN A 133 -4.87 -8.54 -2.63
N GLU A 134 -4.56 -8.31 -3.92
CA GLU A 134 -4.07 -9.35 -4.83
C GLU A 134 -2.78 -9.99 -4.31
N ARG A 135 -1.85 -9.19 -3.77
CA ARG A 135 -0.62 -9.71 -3.16
C ARG A 135 -0.91 -10.68 -2.00
N PHE A 136 -1.89 -10.39 -1.15
CA PHE A 136 -2.27 -11.31 -0.08
C PHE A 136 -2.84 -12.62 -0.61
N GLN A 137 -3.71 -12.56 -1.62
CA GLN A 137 -4.25 -13.76 -2.28
C GLN A 137 -3.14 -14.62 -2.87
N ILE A 138 -2.22 -14.01 -3.64
CA ILE A 138 -1.07 -14.70 -4.22
C ILE A 138 -0.17 -15.30 -3.15
N SER A 139 0.04 -14.59 -2.04
CA SER A 139 0.85 -15.10 -0.92
C SER A 139 0.22 -16.34 -0.28
N ASN A 140 -1.10 -16.34 -0.08
CA ASN A 140 -1.83 -17.48 0.45
C ASN A 140 -1.78 -18.67 -0.51
N GLU A 141 -2.07 -18.44 -1.80
CA GLU A 141 -1.98 -19.49 -2.82
C GLU A 141 -0.58 -20.11 -2.90
N LYS A 142 0.46 -19.27 -2.80
CA LYS A 142 1.85 -19.75 -2.75
C LYS A 142 2.10 -20.62 -1.52
N SER A 143 1.60 -20.24 -0.35
CA SER A 143 1.72 -21.04 0.87
C SER A 143 1.04 -22.39 0.70
N ASP A 144 -0.19 -22.41 0.21
CA ASP A 144 -0.96 -23.64 -0.01
C ASP A 144 -0.26 -24.58 -1.01
N LYS A 145 0.30 -24.02 -2.09
CA LYS A 145 1.04 -24.79 -3.09
C LYS A 145 2.36 -25.35 -2.54
N LEU A 146 3.04 -24.61 -1.66
CA LEU A 146 4.22 -25.11 -0.98
C LEU A 146 3.89 -26.25 -0.02
N ASP A 147 2.80 -26.16 0.72
CA ASP A 147 2.33 -27.23 1.60
C ASP A 147 1.93 -28.49 0.81
N GLU A 148 1.24 -28.30 -0.32
CA GLU A 148 0.92 -29.39 -1.25
C GLU A 148 2.19 -30.06 -1.79
N PHE A 149 3.17 -29.27 -2.24
CA PHE A 149 4.46 -29.78 -2.72
C PHE A 149 5.20 -30.57 -1.63
N GLN A 150 5.30 -30.04 -0.41
CA GLN A 150 5.96 -30.71 0.71
C GLN A 150 5.27 -32.03 1.07
N SER A 151 3.92 -32.07 1.03
CA SER A 151 3.14 -33.28 1.25
C SER A 151 3.43 -34.34 0.19
N HIS A 152 3.47 -33.96 -1.09
CA HIS A 152 3.82 -34.87 -2.19
C HIS A 152 5.27 -35.36 -2.07
N ALA A 153 6.22 -34.46 -1.77
CA ALA A 153 7.62 -34.82 -1.56
C ALA A 153 7.80 -35.78 -0.37
N LYS A 154 7.07 -35.56 0.73
CA LYS A 154 7.05 -36.46 1.88
C LYS A 154 6.51 -37.83 1.51
N ARG A 155 5.38 -37.91 0.80
CA ARG A 155 4.81 -39.18 0.32
C ARG A 155 5.76 -39.92 -0.61
N TYR A 156 6.44 -39.20 -1.49
CA TYR A 156 7.47 -39.77 -2.35
C TYR A 156 8.63 -40.36 -1.53
N ALA A 157 9.15 -39.62 -0.55
CA ALA A 157 10.20 -40.11 0.34
C ALA A 157 9.74 -41.31 1.18
N ASP A 158 8.52 -41.26 1.73
CA ASP A 158 7.95 -42.30 2.58
C ASP A 158 7.62 -43.59 1.78
N THR A 159 7.43 -43.51 0.47
CA THR A 159 7.21 -44.68 -0.41
C THR A 159 8.51 -45.23 -0.97
N LEU A 160 9.41 -44.39 -1.48
CA LEU A 160 10.64 -44.86 -2.11
C LEU A 160 11.71 -45.30 -1.12
N LYS A 161 11.84 -44.64 0.03
CA LYS A 161 12.90 -44.98 1.01
C LYS A 161 12.77 -46.41 1.51
N PRO A 162 11.57 -46.93 1.88
CA PRO A 162 11.40 -48.34 2.18
C PRO A 162 11.75 -49.24 1.00
N LEU A 163 11.26 -48.94 -0.21
CA LEU A 163 11.53 -49.76 -1.41
C LEU A 163 13.01 -49.87 -1.74
N LEU A 164 13.75 -48.76 -1.67
CA LEU A 164 15.20 -48.73 -1.84
C LEU A 164 15.92 -49.52 -0.73
N SER A 165 15.45 -49.42 0.52
CA SER A 165 16.02 -50.19 1.64
C SER A 165 15.75 -51.69 1.49
N TYR A 166 14.55 -52.10 1.08
CA TYR A 166 14.20 -53.50 0.85
C TYR A 166 15.02 -54.09 -0.30
N THR A 167 15.06 -53.41 -1.45
CA THR A 167 15.82 -53.87 -2.62
C THR A 167 17.33 -53.89 -2.35
N GLN A 168 17.88 -52.94 -1.59
CA GLN A 168 19.30 -52.96 -1.19
C GLN A 168 19.62 -54.19 -0.33
N ASN A 169 18.78 -54.48 0.66
CA ASN A 169 18.97 -55.64 1.53
C ASN A 169 18.86 -56.96 0.75
N ASP A 170 17.86 -57.08 -0.12
CA ASP A 170 17.63 -58.28 -0.93
C ASP A 170 18.76 -58.51 -1.95
N MET A 171 19.29 -57.44 -2.56
CA MET A 171 20.46 -57.55 -3.42
C MET A 171 21.74 -57.90 -2.66
N ALA A 172 21.95 -57.35 -1.46
CA ALA A 172 23.10 -57.71 -0.62
C ALA A 172 23.04 -59.21 -0.25
N GLN A 173 21.87 -59.70 0.18
CA GLN A 173 21.64 -61.11 0.48
C GLN A 173 21.85 -62.00 -0.74
N GLY A 174 21.34 -61.62 -1.92
CA GLY A 174 21.52 -62.40 -3.14
C GLY A 174 22.98 -62.44 -3.62
N THR A 175 23.72 -61.34 -3.45
CA THR A 175 25.17 -61.28 -3.75
C THR A 175 25.95 -62.17 -2.79
N GLU A 176 25.68 -62.07 -1.49
CA GLU A 176 26.31 -62.91 -0.45
C GLU A 176 26.00 -64.39 -0.66
N TYR A 177 24.75 -64.72 -0.98
CA TYR A 177 24.32 -66.07 -1.31
C TYR A 177 25.06 -66.62 -2.53
N ALA A 178 25.19 -65.82 -3.60
CA ALA A 178 25.94 -66.19 -4.80
C ALA A 178 27.44 -66.42 -4.50
N SER A 179 28.07 -65.51 -3.76
CA SER A 179 29.47 -65.65 -3.31
C SER A 179 29.69 -66.90 -2.46
N SER A 180 28.70 -67.30 -1.67
CA SER A 180 28.80 -68.49 -0.82
C SER A 180 29.01 -69.81 -1.60
N PHE A 181 28.59 -69.86 -2.88
CA PHE A 181 28.82 -70.99 -3.79
C PHE A 181 30.17 -70.92 -4.51
N GLU A 182 30.79 -69.75 -4.55
CA GLU A 182 32.16 -69.55 -5.03
C GLU A 182 33.16 -69.96 -3.95
N ASP A 183 32.90 -69.58 -2.70
CA ASP A 183 33.71 -69.93 -1.53
C ASP A 183 33.62 -71.42 -1.18
N ASP A 184 32.43 -72.02 -1.31
CA ASP A 184 32.20 -73.45 -1.09
C ASP A 184 31.41 -74.07 -2.25
N PRO A 185 32.10 -74.60 -3.27
CA PRO A 185 31.46 -75.21 -4.43
C PRO A 185 30.62 -76.45 -4.12
N SER A 186 30.81 -77.08 -2.95
CA SER A 186 30.08 -78.28 -2.57
C SER A 186 28.61 -78.01 -2.23
N LYS A 187 28.27 -76.76 -1.86
CA LYS A 187 26.91 -76.31 -1.58
C LYS A 187 25.94 -76.50 -2.75
N LYS A 188 26.44 -76.48 -3.99
CA LYS A 188 25.64 -76.71 -5.21
C LYS A 188 24.96 -78.09 -5.24
N PHE A 189 25.47 -79.05 -4.45
CA PHE A 189 24.97 -80.42 -4.39
C PHE A 189 24.18 -80.72 -3.12
N SER A 190 24.27 -79.87 -2.08
CA SER A 190 23.61 -80.05 -0.79
C SER A 190 22.40 -79.12 -0.57
N THR A 191 22.38 -77.96 -1.24
CA THR A 191 21.30 -76.98 -1.11
C THR A 191 20.10 -77.38 -1.96
N ASP A 192 18.88 -77.15 -1.45
CA ASP A 192 17.67 -77.47 -2.19
C ASP A 192 17.53 -76.59 -3.44
N LYS A 193 17.11 -77.19 -4.55
CA LYS A 193 16.93 -76.49 -5.82
C LYS A 193 15.86 -75.40 -5.70
N THR A 194 14.85 -75.62 -4.85
CA THR A 194 13.79 -74.64 -4.58
C THR A 194 14.36 -73.40 -3.89
N GLU A 195 15.23 -73.58 -2.90
CA GLU A 195 15.89 -72.49 -2.16
C GLU A 195 16.80 -71.65 -3.07
N ILE A 196 17.55 -72.29 -3.98
CA ILE A 196 18.34 -71.59 -5.00
C ILE A 196 17.44 -70.77 -5.93
N LEU A 197 16.32 -71.34 -6.38
CA LEU A 197 15.38 -70.66 -7.27
C LEU A 197 14.70 -69.47 -6.59
N GLU A 198 14.30 -69.61 -5.33
CA GLU A 198 13.69 -68.53 -4.54
C GLU A 198 14.66 -67.36 -4.32
N ALA A 199 15.91 -67.65 -3.93
CA ALA A 199 16.93 -66.62 -3.78
C ALA A 199 17.23 -65.88 -5.09
N PHE A 200 17.29 -66.60 -6.21
CA PHE A 200 17.49 -66.01 -7.53
C PHE A 200 16.30 -65.15 -7.97
N GLN A 201 15.07 -65.63 -7.77
CA GLN A 201 13.86 -64.87 -8.09
C GLN A 201 13.76 -63.60 -7.25
N LYS A 202 14.08 -63.67 -5.95
CA LYS A 202 14.12 -62.52 -5.05
C LYS A 202 15.16 -61.48 -5.49
N PHE A 203 16.35 -61.94 -5.86
CA PHE A 203 17.41 -61.08 -6.38
C PHE A 203 17.03 -60.40 -7.71
N ALA A 204 16.49 -61.16 -8.66
CA ALA A 204 16.02 -60.62 -9.94
C ALA A 204 14.90 -59.59 -9.76
N SER A 205 13.93 -59.86 -8.88
CA SER A 205 12.84 -58.94 -8.56
C SER A 205 13.34 -57.64 -7.90
N ALA A 206 14.38 -57.73 -7.06
CA ALA A 206 14.99 -56.55 -6.44
C ALA A 206 15.67 -55.64 -7.48
N ILE A 207 16.34 -56.21 -8.49
CA ILE A 207 16.94 -55.46 -9.61
C ILE A 207 15.87 -54.80 -10.47
N GLU A 208 14.82 -55.54 -10.83
CA GLU A 208 13.72 -55.03 -11.65
C GLU A 208 13.01 -53.86 -10.96
N THR A 209 12.76 -53.98 -9.65
CA THR A 209 12.08 -52.93 -8.86
C THR A 209 12.94 -51.67 -8.71
N ARG A 210 14.27 -51.81 -8.59
CA ARG A 210 15.18 -50.68 -8.35
C ARG A 210 15.50 -49.87 -9.61
N THR A 211 15.53 -50.52 -10.78
CA THR A 211 15.90 -49.88 -12.06
C THR A 211 15.09 -48.62 -12.38
N PRO A 212 13.74 -48.63 -12.39
CA PRO A 212 12.96 -47.43 -12.69
C PRO A 212 13.09 -46.34 -11.61
N ILE A 213 13.37 -46.70 -10.35
CA ILE A 213 13.54 -45.73 -9.26
C ILE A 213 14.80 -44.89 -9.46
N LEU A 214 15.90 -45.52 -9.89
CA LEU A 214 17.16 -44.83 -10.19
C LEU A 214 17.04 -43.89 -11.40
N GLU A 215 16.21 -44.25 -12.38
CA GLU A 215 15.93 -43.37 -13.52
C GLU A 215 15.17 -42.11 -13.10
N ILE A 216 14.17 -42.25 -12.22
CA ILE A 216 13.41 -41.12 -11.67
C ILE A 216 14.30 -40.21 -10.82
N GLU A 217 15.17 -40.79 -9.97
CA GLU A 217 16.14 -40.03 -9.16
C GLU A 217 17.08 -39.20 -10.06
N ARG A 218 17.54 -39.78 -11.18
CA ARG A 218 18.43 -39.09 -12.14
C ARG A 218 17.73 -37.98 -12.94
N LEU A 219 16.42 -38.04 -13.11
CA LEU A 219 15.63 -37.01 -13.79
C LEU A 219 15.26 -35.84 -12.86
N GLY A 220 15.30 -36.05 -11.54
CA GLY A 220 14.97 -35.06 -10.52
C GLY A 220 16.16 -34.29 -9.92
N SER A 221 17.40 -34.64 -10.26
CA SER A 221 18.63 -33.89 -9.89
C SER A 221 19.07 -32.95 -11.00
#